data_AF-A0A0D3KNT6-F1
#
_entry.id   AF-A0A0D3KNT6-F1
#
_cell.length_a   1.000
_cell.length_b   1.000
_cell.length_c   1.000
_cell.angle_alpha   90.00
_cell.angle_beta   90.00
_cell.angle_gamma   90.00
#
_symmetry.space_group_name_H-M   'P 1'
#
loop_
_entity.id
_entity.type
_entity.pdbx_description
1 polymer ?
#
loop_
_entity_poly.entity_id
_entity_poly.type
_entity_poly.pdbx_seq_one_letter_code
_entity_poly.pdbx_strand_id
1 'polypeptide(L)'
;MKYALSVGSTEDPGVPTHCIYSHNVRTFSHLTFPAGGVFADIGASVEIGDGDGTVHSDSLSVCERWKSTVKVYKLPGVHHGSEVIIGQVHDVIVGVAKGDDAALDAWTSPAFVDLDVPRDGMTNATILDEWQANLVVALKEDA
;
A
#
# COMPACT_ATOMS: atom_id res chain seq x y z
N MET A 1 1.48 -26.56 3.17
CA MET A 1 0.31 -26.33 2.27
C MET A 1 -1.05 -26.68 2.87
N LYS A 2 -1.21 -27.68 3.77
CA LYS A 2 -2.52 -27.97 4.38
C LYS A 2 -3.07 -26.86 5.32
N TYR A 3 -2.20 -26.14 6.03
CA TYR A 3 -2.62 -25.06 6.93
C TYR A 3 -3.15 -23.82 6.19
N ALA A 4 -2.46 -23.38 5.13
CA ALA A 4 -2.87 -22.24 4.30
C ALA A 4 -4.23 -22.43 3.58
N LEU A 5 -4.73 -23.67 3.48
CA LEU A 5 -6.04 -23.99 2.92
C LEU A 5 -7.15 -24.06 3.98
N SER A 6 -6.81 -24.00 5.27
CA SER A 6 -7.75 -24.12 6.39
C SER A 6 -7.98 -22.83 7.18
N VAL A 7 -7.15 -21.80 6.97
CA VAL A 7 -7.34 -20.45 7.54
C VAL A 7 -7.96 -19.54 6.49
N GLY A 8 -8.95 -18.74 6.91
CA GLY A 8 -9.55 -17.71 6.04
C GLY A 8 -8.50 -16.69 5.60
N SER A 9 -8.68 -16.04 4.44
CA SER A 9 -7.72 -15.07 3.89
C SER A 9 -7.53 -13.80 4.73
N THR A 10 -8.30 -13.65 5.81
CA THR A 10 -8.24 -12.54 6.76
C THR A 10 -7.79 -12.96 8.16
N GLU A 11 -7.56 -14.26 8.37
CA GLU A 11 -7.10 -14.84 9.64
C GLU A 11 -5.58 -14.83 9.72
N ASP A 12 -5.06 -14.89 10.94
CA ASP A 12 -3.63 -14.95 11.20
C ASP A 12 -3.02 -16.22 10.56
N PRO A 13 -2.01 -16.10 9.68
CA PRO A 13 -1.43 -17.24 8.98
C PRO A 13 -0.53 -18.12 9.88
N GLY A 14 -0.32 -17.77 11.15
CA GLY A 14 0.40 -18.57 12.13
C GLY A 14 1.90 -18.72 11.87
N VAL A 15 2.45 -17.93 10.95
CA VAL A 15 3.87 -17.93 10.56
C VAL A 15 4.41 -16.50 10.54
N PRO A 16 5.72 -16.30 10.79
CA PRO A 16 6.32 -14.97 10.76
C PRO A 16 5.94 -14.21 9.48
N THR A 17 5.24 -13.08 9.66
CA THR A 17 4.67 -12.31 8.56
C THR A 17 5.26 -10.91 8.52
N HIS A 18 5.84 -10.53 7.38
CA HIS A 18 6.27 -9.17 7.08
C HIS A 18 5.21 -8.52 6.20
N CYS A 19 4.51 -7.53 6.73
CA CYS A 19 3.39 -6.91 6.02
C CYS A 19 3.83 -5.61 5.36
N ILE A 20 3.85 -5.59 4.04
CA ILE A 20 4.19 -4.42 3.22
C ILE A 20 2.91 -3.95 2.56
N TYR A 21 2.59 -2.67 2.69
CA TYR A 21 1.48 -2.08 1.96
C TYR A 21 1.63 -0.55 1.84
N SER A 22 0.96 0.01 0.83
CA SER A 22 0.96 1.45 0.56
C SER A 22 -0.29 2.14 1.11
N HIS A 23 -0.20 3.44 1.43
CA HIS A 23 -1.31 4.22 1.96
C HIS A 23 -1.26 5.69 1.50
N ASN A 24 -2.26 6.47 1.87
CA ASN A 24 -2.47 7.86 1.50
C ASN A 24 -2.68 8.11 0.00
N VAL A 25 -3.18 7.12 -0.75
CA VAL A 25 -3.58 7.29 -2.16
C VAL A 25 -5.10 7.26 -2.25
N ARG A 26 -5.67 8.23 -2.98
CA ARG A 26 -7.12 8.32 -3.23
C ARG A 26 -7.64 7.01 -3.80
N THR A 27 -8.44 6.31 -3.01
CA THR A 27 -8.97 4.98 -3.32
C THR A 27 -10.48 4.99 -3.19
N PHE A 28 -11.21 4.33 -4.09
CA PHE A 28 -12.66 4.30 -4.01
C PHE A 28 -13.09 3.52 -2.76
N SER A 29 -13.83 4.15 -1.86
CA SER A 29 -14.34 3.51 -0.65
C SER A 29 -15.79 3.06 -0.82
N HIS A 30 -16.62 3.87 -1.49
CA HIS A 30 -18.01 3.55 -1.77
C HIS A 30 -18.42 4.01 -3.17
N LEU A 31 -19.29 3.22 -3.80
CA LEU A 31 -19.97 3.55 -5.04
C LEU A 31 -21.48 3.58 -4.76
N THR A 32 -22.07 4.76 -4.86
CA THR A 32 -23.52 4.92 -4.69
C THR A 32 -24.14 5.06 -6.06
N PHE A 33 -25.01 4.11 -6.42
CA PHE A 33 -25.74 4.13 -7.67
C PHE A 33 -27.15 4.69 -7.50
N PRO A 34 -27.67 5.48 -8.46
CA PRO A 34 -29.05 5.93 -8.44
C PRO A 34 -30.04 4.76 -8.48
N ALA A 35 -31.20 4.94 -7.84
CA ALA A 35 -32.28 3.97 -7.88
C ALA A 35 -32.99 3.97 -9.25
N GLY A 36 -33.01 2.83 -9.95
CA GLY A 36 -33.57 2.65 -11.29
C GLY A 36 -32.89 1.49 -12.04
N GLY A 37 -33.47 1.01 -13.15
CA GLY A 37 -32.93 -0.14 -13.90
C GLY A 37 -31.47 0.05 -14.36
N VAL A 38 -30.72 -1.05 -14.59
CA VAL A 38 -29.28 -1.15 -14.95
C VAL A 38 -28.45 0.16 -14.83
N PHE A 39 -28.35 0.68 -13.60
CA PHE A 39 -27.61 1.88 -13.18
C PHE A 39 -27.91 3.18 -13.96
N ALA A 40 -29.13 3.28 -14.52
CA ALA A 40 -29.50 4.07 -15.70
C ALA A 40 -28.77 5.42 -15.83
N ASP A 41 -27.83 5.41 -16.78
CA ASP A 41 -26.92 6.46 -17.23
C ASP A 41 -25.80 6.88 -16.24
N ILE A 42 -25.37 5.94 -15.38
CA ILE A 42 -24.05 5.85 -14.67
C ILE A 42 -23.68 7.06 -13.79
N GLY A 43 -24.66 7.87 -13.38
CA GLY A 43 -24.45 8.95 -12.41
C GLY A 43 -24.14 8.44 -11.00
N ALA A 44 -23.10 7.62 -10.86
CA ALA A 44 -22.59 7.10 -9.60
C ALA A 44 -21.76 8.19 -8.92
N SER A 45 -22.04 8.44 -7.65
CA SER A 45 -21.11 9.20 -6.83
C SER A 45 -20.07 8.26 -6.26
N VAL A 46 -18.82 8.68 -6.33
CA VAL A 46 -17.69 7.97 -5.76
C VAL A 46 -17.29 8.67 -4.47
N GLU A 47 -17.25 7.91 -3.38
CA GLU A 47 -16.56 8.35 -2.18
C GLU A 47 -15.10 7.91 -2.25
N ILE A 48 -14.20 8.84 -1.96
CA ILE A 48 -12.77 8.60 -1.96
C ILE A 48 -12.32 8.46 -0.51
N GLY A 49 -11.70 7.33 -0.21
CA GLY A 49 -11.01 7.04 1.04
C GLY A 49 -9.52 6.84 0.81
N ASP A 50 -8.90 6.24 1.81
CA ASP A 50 -7.48 5.91 1.86
C ASP A 50 -7.20 4.50 1.31
N GLY A 51 -6.01 4.30 0.76
CA GLY A 51 -5.54 3.04 0.19
C GLY A 51 -4.31 3.25 -0.70
N ASP A 52 -4.15 2.36 -1.67
CA ASP A 52 -3.07 2.36 -2.67
C ASP A 52 -3.57 2.75 -4.09
N GLY A 53 -4.77 3.33 -4.18
CA GLY A 53 -5.45 3.67 -5.43
C GLY A 53 -6.31 2.54 -6.00
N THR A 54 -6.24 1.33 -5.43
CA THR A 54 -7.09 0.18 -5.81
C THR A 54 -7.71 -0.49 -4.58
N VAL A 55 -6.89 -0.86 -3.61
CA VAL A 55 -7.28 -1.57 -2.40
C VAL A 55 -7.41 -0.58 -1.25
N HIS A 56 -8.57 -0.61 -0.58
CA HIS A 56 -8.84 0.27 0.56
C HIS A 56 -7.92 -0.03 1.76
N SER A 57 -7.55 1.00 2.51
CA SER A 57 -6.60 0.90 3.64
C SER A 57 -7.04 -0.07 4.73
N ASP A 58 -8.35 -0.18 5.01
CA ASP A 58 -8.90 -1.18 5.95
C ASP A 58 -8.62 -2.62 5.53
N SER A 59 -8.53 -2.89 4.22
CA SER A 59 -8.17 -4.21 3.71
C SER A 59 -6.66 -4.43 3.77
N LEU A 60 -5.87 -3.43 3.40
CA LEU A 60 -4.40 -3.50 3.43
C LEU A 60 -3.85 -3.67 4.85
N SER A 61 -4.46 -3.02 5.83
CA SER A 61 -4.06 -3.04 7.24
C SER A 61 -4.50 -4.27 8.03
N VAL A 62 -5.22 -5.22 7.41
CA VAL A 62 -5.69 -6.45 8.10
C VAL A 62 -4.55 -7.19 8.79
N CYS A 63 -3.37 -7.22 8.18
CA CYS A 63 -2.20 -7.88 8.72
C CYS A 63 -1.70 -7.30 10.05
N GLU A 64 -1.98 -6.03 10.34
CA GLU A 64 -1.50 -5.36 11.56
C GLU A 64 -2.05 -6.01 12.83
N ARG A 65 -3.20 -6.69 12.73
CA ARG A 65 -3.85 -7.36 13.88
C ARG A 65 -3.38 -8.79 14.13
N TRP A 66 -2.61 -9.37 13.21
CA TRP A 66 -2.14 -10.75 13.34
C TRP A 66 -1.03 -10.82 14.39
N LYS A 67 -1.09 -11.81 15.28
CA LYS A 67 -0.05 -12.06 16.29
C LYS A 67 1.26 -12.50 15.66
N SER A 68 1.20 -13.09 14.47
CA SER A 68 2.37 -13.54 13.73
C SER A 68 3.05 -12.43 12.89
N THR A 69 2.47 -11.22 12.85
CA THR A 69 3.09 -10.08 12.17
C THR A 69 4.35 -9.65 12.92
N VAL A 70 5.48 -9.79 12.26
CA VAL A 70 6.81 -9.41 12.76
C VAL A 70 6.96 -7.89 12.69
N LYS A 71 6.65 -7.31 11.52
CA LYS A 71 6.74 -5.87 11.28
C LYS A 71 5.83 -5.46 10.13
N VAL A 72 5.36 -4.22 10.22
CA VAL A 72 4.53 -3.56 9.21
C VAL A 72 5.37 -2.47 8.53
N TYR A 73 5.38 -2.48 7.21
CA TYR A 73 6.19 -1.60 6.35
C TYR A 73 5.22 -0.77 5.50
N LYS A 74 4.93 0.46 5.94
CA LYS A 74 3.95 1.34 5.29
C LYS A 74 4.67 2.30 4.34
N LEU A 75 4.21 2.39 3.10
CA LEU A 75 4.72 3.36 2.12
C LEU A 75 3.67 4.43 1.81
N PRO A 76 4.00 5.73 1.95
CA PRO A 76 3.06 6.78 1.59
C PRO A 76 3.00 6.96 0.06
N GLY A 77 1.81 7.19 -0.50
CA GLY A 77 1.61 7.72 -1.84
C GLY A 77 1.94 6.79 -3.01
N VAL A 78 2.25 5.52 -2.75
CA VAL A 78 2.60 4.55 -3.79
C VAL A 78 1.34 3.88 -4.35
N HIS A 79 1.16 3.94 -5.67
CA HIS A 79 0.05 3.27 -6.35
C HIS A 79 0.23 1.75 -6.37
N HIS A 80 -0.88 1.00 -6.28
CA HIS A 80 -0.94 -0.47 -6.19
C HIS A 80 0.05 -1.21 -7.12
N GLY A 81 0.01 -0.90 -8.42
CA GLY A 81 0.87 -1.57 -9.41
C GLY A 81 2.35 -1.19 -9.32
N SER A 82 2.69 -0.11 -8.62
CA SER A 82 4.05 0.42 -8.51
C SER A 82 4.76 0.01 -7.22
N GLU A 83 4.06 -0.59 -6.25
CA GLU A 83 4.68 -1.06 -5.01
C GLU A 83 5.84 -2.03 -5.28
N VAL A 84 5.67 -2.91 -6.27
CA VAL A 84 6.66 -3.93 -6.65
C VAL A 84 7.94 -3.36 -7.28
N ILE A 85 7.99 -2.06 -7.58
CA ILE A 85 9.16 -1.42 -8.17
C ILE A 85 9.85 -0.43 -7.21
N ILE A 86 9.35 -0.25 -6.00
CA ILE A 86 9.94 0.66 -5.01
C ILE A 86 11.17 0.02 -4.36
N GLY A 87 12.30 0.74 -4.35
CA GLY A 87 13.56 0.27 -3.77
C GLY A 87 13.42 -0.11 -2.30
N GLN A 88 12.70 0.69 -1.51
CA GLN A 88 12.44 0.36 -0.10
C GLN A 88 11.63 -0.93 0.10
N VAL A 89 10.76 -1.31 -0.85
CA VAL A 89 10.06 -2.60 -0.81
C VAL A 89 11.04 -3.74 -1.11
N HIS A 90 11.96 -3.54 -2.06
CA HIS A 90 13.01 -4.50 -2.35
C HIS A 90 13.97 -4.69 -1.18
N ASP A 91 14.32 -3.63 -0.45
CA ASP A 91 15.14 -3.71 0.77
C ASP A 91 14.51 -4.64 1.82
N VAL A 92 13.19 -4.55 2.02
CA VAL A 92 12.47 -5.45 2.93
C VAL A 92 12.51 -6.89 2.43
N ILE A 93 12.21 -7.13 1.16
CA ILE A 93 12.20 -8.47 0.57
C ILE A 93 13.60 -9.11 0.67
N VAL A 94 14.66 -8.35 0.36
CA VAL A 94 16.05 -8.80 0.44
C VAL A 94 16.47 -9.04 1.88
N GLY A 95 16.08 -8.16 2.82
CA GLY A 95 16.34 -8.33 4.24
C GLY A 95 15.74 -9.62 4.78
N VAL A 96 14.45 -9.88 4.47
CA VAL A 96 13.77 -11.13 4.85
C VAL A 96 14.46 -12.34 4.23
N ALA A 97 14.78 -12.28 2.93
CA ALA A 97 15.43 -13.39 2.23
C ALA A 97 16.82 -13.74 2.78
N LYS A 98 17.53 -12.75 3.32
CA LYS A 98 18.87 -12.92 3.91
C LYS A 98 18.86 -13.19 5.42
N GLY A 99 17.72 -13.01 6.10
CA GLY A 99 17.65 -13.00 7.56
C GLY A 99 18.44 -11.84 8.17
N ASP A 100 18.42 -10.67 7.52
CA ASP A 100 19.10 -9.46 8.00
C ASP A 100 18.20 -8.68 8.96
N ASP A 101 18.02 -9.23 10.16
CA ASP A 101 17.15 -8.66 11.19
C ASP A 101 17.56 -7.24 11.56
N ALA A 102 18.86 -6.92 11.51
CA ALA A 102 19.36 -5.57 11.81
C ALA A 102 18.91 -4.53 10.77
N ALA A 103 18.97 -4.87 9.48
CA ALA A 103 18.45 -4.01 8.42
C ALA A 103 16.92 -3.85 8.52
N LEU A 104 16.20 -4.95 8.79
CA LEU A 104 14.75 -4.93 8.96
C LEU A 104 14.32 -4.11 10.17
N ASP A 105 15.04 -4.19 11.29
CA ASP A 105 14.79 -3.39 12.50
C ASP A 105 15.03 -1.90 12.25
N ALA A 106 16.12 -1.56 11.55
CA ALA A 106 16.49 -0.19 11.20
C ALA A 106 15.57 0.46 10.16
N TRP A 107 14.84 -0.33 9.36
CA TRP A 107 13.93 0.19 8.36
C TRP A 107 12.82 1.05 8.98
N THR A 108 12.61 2.24 8.45
CA THR A 108 11.50 3.13 8.82
C THR A 108 10.73 3.54 7.57
N SER A 109 9.44 3.83 7.73
CA SER A 109 8.64 4.38 6.62
C SER A 109 9.32 5.63 6.06
N PRO A 110 9.62 5.68 4.75
CA PRO A 110 10.22 6.85 4.14
C PRO A 110 9.21 7.99 4.07
N ALA A 111 9.70 9.24 3.99
CA ALA A 111 8.86 10.33 3.52
C ALA A 111 8.52 10.10 2.03
N PHE A 112 7.39 10.64 1.57
CA PHE A 112 6.96 10.49 0.18
C PHE A 112 8.03 10.99 -0.82
N VAL A 113 8.67 12.11 -0.51
CA VAL A 113 9.74 12.70 -1.33
C VAL A 113 11.02 11.86 -1.39
N ASP A 114 11.20 10.95 -0.42
CA ASP A 114 12.38 10.10 -0.30
C ASP A 114 12.17 8.70 -0.89
N LEU A 115 11.02 8.45 -1.55
CA LEU A 115 10.76 7.17 -2.21
C LEU A 115 11.79 6.90 -3.31
N ASP A 116 12.37 5.69 -3.27
CA ASP A 116 13.30 5.21 -4.29
C ASP A 116 12.50 4.57 -5.42
N VAL A 117 12.14 5.38 -6.42
CA VAL A 117 11.39 4.96 -7.61
C VAL A 117 12.35 4.63 -8.78
N PRO A 118 12.00 3.67 -9.67
CA PRO A 118 12.87 3.30 -10.78
C PRO A 118 13.14 4.45 -11.74
N ARG A 119 14.39 4.56 -12.18
CA ARG A 119 14.83 5.55 -13.17
C ARG A 119 14.61 5.05 -14.59
N ASP A 120 13.35 5.02 -15.04
CA ASP A 120 13.06 4.71 -16.45
C ASP A 120 13.03 5.99 -17.31
N GLY A 121 14.14 6.72 -17.30
CA GLY A 121 14.31 7.98 -18.05
C GLY A 121 13.61 9.22 -17.44
N MET A 122 12.86 9.05 -16.36
CA MET A 122 12.28 10.14 -15.55
C MET A 122 13.03 10.26 -14.22
N THR A 123 13.14 11.50 -13.70
CA THR A 123 13.66 11.73 -12.34
C THR A 123 12.61 11.35 -11.30
N ASN A 124 13.01 10.97 -10.08
CA ASN A 124 12.07 10.70 -8.98
C ASN A 124 11.04 11.83 -8.83
N ALA A 125 11.47 13.08 -8.99
CA ALA A 125 10.59 14.25 -8.97
C ALA A 125 9.42 14.15 -9.95
N THR A 126 9.61 13.68 -11.19
CA THR A 126 8.55 13.61 -12.20
C THR A 126 7.47 12.58 -11.84
N ILE A 127 7.88 11.40 -11.36
CA ILE A 127 6.93 10.36 -10.93
C ILE A 127 6.18 10.81 -9.67
N LEU A 128 6.90 11.41 -8.73
CA LEU A 128 6.32 11.88 -7.48
C LEU A 128 5.38 13.06 -7.70
N ASP A 129 5.68 13.97 -8.62
CA ASP A 129 4.78 15.07 -9.03
C ASP A 129 3.44 14.52 -9.56
N GLU A 130 3.49 13.50 -10.42
CA GLU A 130 2.29 12.84 -10.94
C GLU A 130 1.47 12.17 -9.83
N TRP A 131 2.15 11.52 -8.88
CA TRP A 131 1.51 10.79 -7.78
C TRP A 131 0.97 11.73 -6.69
N GLN A 132 1.61 12.88 -6.47
CA GLN A 132 1.19 13.86 -5.47
C GLN A 132 -0.24 14.37 -5.71
N ALA A 133 -0.66 14.47 -6.97
CA ALA A 133 -2.03 14.83 -7.34
C ALA A 133 -3.09 13.79 -6.91
N ASN A 134 -2.66 12.57 -6.55
CA ASN A 134 -3.51 11.47 -6.13
C ASN A 134 -3.47 11.18 -4.63
N LEU A 135 -2.84 12.03 -3.82
CA LEU A 135 -2.81 11.85 -2.36
C LEU A 135 -4.16 12.23 -1.73
N VAL A 136 -4.57 11.51 -0.68
CA VAL A 136 -5.75 11.88 0.14
C VAL A 136 -5.46 13.13 0.94
N VAL A 137 -4.29 13.18 1.59
CA VAL A 137 -3.75 14.35 2.26
C VAL A 137 -2.42 14.69 1.59
N ALA A 138 -2.25 15.96 1.22
CA ALA A 138 -0.95 16.45 0.77
C ALA A 138 0.08 16.19 1.87
N LEU A 139 1.02 15.29 1.59
CA LEU A 139 2.17 15.08 2.47
C LEU A 139 3.09 16.26 2.24
N LYS A 140 3.45 16.96 3.33
CA LYS A 140 4.42 18.03 3.23
C LYS A 140 5.73 17.42 2.76
N GLU A 141 6.43 18.11 1.86
CA GLU A 141 7.88 18.02 1.85
C GLU A 141 8.30 18.46 3.24
N ASP A 142 8.74 17.53 4.10
CA ASP A 142 9.21 17.92 5.42
C ASP A 142 10.41 18.87 5.21
N ALA A 143 10.26 20.10 5.72
CA ALA A 143 11.22 21.19 5.61
C ALA A 143 12.49 20.96 6.42
#